data_AF-A0A553K8V0-F1
#
_entry.id   AF-A0A553K8V0-F1
#
_cell.length_a   1.000
_cell.length_b   1.000
_cell.length_c   1.000
_cell.angle_alpha   90.00
_cell.angle_beta   90.00
_cell.angle_gamma   90.00
#
_symmetry.space_group_name_H-M   'P 1'
#
loop_
_entity.id
_entity.type
_entity.pdbx_description
1 polymer ?
#
loop_
_entity_poly.entity_id
_entity_poly.type
_entity_poly.pdbx_seq_one_letter_code
_entity_poly.pdbx_strand_id
1 'polypeptide(L)' 'LQERNIHINDEQWALIGQKVVEAKQKGVRDSLVITNEAALIVSAVNQTVITAMDRNEAQSQLFTNINGAIII' A
#
# COMPACT_ATOMS: atom_id res chain seq x y z
N LEU A 1 5.68 -10.18 -15.17
CA LEU A 1 5.69 -9.55 -13.82
C LEU A 1 6.93 -8.68 -13.56
N GLN A 2 7.88 -8.55 -14.51
CA GLN A 2 9.09 -7.72 -14.38
C GLN A 2 8.93 -6.25 -14.81
N GLU A 3 7.71 -5.75 -15.01
CA GLU A 3 7.49 -4.48 -15.75
C GLU A 3 7.25 -3.24 -14.87
N ARG A 4 7.38 -3.33 -13.55
CA ARG A 4 7.34 -2.16 -12.68
C ARG A 4 8.55 -2.24 -11.76
N ASN A 5 9.48 -1.32 -11.92
CA ASN A 5 10.81 -1.31 -11.31
C ASN A 5 10.79 -1.04 -9.79
N ILE A 6 9.79 -1.59 -9.10
CA ILE A 6 9.48 -1.34 -7.70
C ILE A 6 10.18 -2.43 -6.89
N HIS A 7 11.20 -2.05 -6.12
CA HIS A 7 11.85 -2.96 -5.17
C HIS A 7 11.22 -2.78 -3.80
N ILE A 8 10.53 -3.82 -3.32
CA ILE A 8 10.09 -3.89 -1.94
C ILE A 8 10.78 -5.09 -1.33
N ASN A 9 11.66 -4.84 -0.37
CA ASN A 9 12.38 -5.90 0.32
C ASN A 9 11.48 -6.59 1.38
N ASP A 10 11.92 -7.73 1.89
CA ASP A 10 11.14 -8.53 2.84
C ASP A 10 10.85 -7.77 4.15
N GLU A 11 11.75 -6.91 4.60
CA GLU A 11 11.58 -6.09 5.80
C GLU A 11 10.46 -5.04 5.62
N GLN A 12 10.42 -4.39 4.45
CA GLN A 12 9.36 -3.46 4.08
C GLN A 12 8.02 -4.19 3.97
N TRP A 13 7.99 -5.38 3.38
CA TRP A 13 6.78 -6.20 3.34
C TRP A 13 6.25 -6.56 4.73
N ALA A 14 7.14 -6.93 5.65
CA ALA A 14 6.78 -7.21 7.03
C ALA A 14 6.19 -5.96 7.73
N LEU A 15 6.81 -4.79 7.53
CA LEU A 15 6.35 -3.53 8.09
C LEU A 15 4.99 -3.10 7.52
N ILE A 16 4.81 -3.20 6.20
CA ILE A 16 3.53 -2.96 5.53
C ILE A 16 2.46 -3.88 6.12
N GLY A 17 2.75 -5.19 6.23
CA GLY A 17 1.84 -6.16 6.81
C GLY A 17 1.42 -5.80 8.24
N GLN A 18 2.38 -5.39 9.08
CA GLN A 18 2.08 -4.95 10.45
C GLN A 18 1.17 -3.71 10.47
N LYS A 19 1.46 -2.71 9.62
CA LYS A 19 0.67 -1.48 9.55
C LYS A 19 -0.72 -1.71 8.99
N VAL A 20 -0.87 -2.65 8.05
CA VAL A 20 -2.17 -3.06 7.50
C VAL A 20 -3.03 -3.75 8.57
N VAL A 21 -2.42 -4.58 9.43
CA VAL A 21 -3.12 -5.18 10.59
C VAL A 21 -3.56 -4.10 11.57
N GLU A 22 -2.70 -3.13 11.88
CA GLU A 22 -3.04 -2.00 12.74
C GLU A 22 -4.21 -1.17 12.16
N ALA A 23 -4.18 -0.91 10.85
CA ALA A 23 -5.23 -0.19 10.15
C ALA A 23 -6.56 -0.96 10.18
N LYS A 24 -6.54 -2.29 9.99
CA LYS A 24 -7.72 -3.15 10.12
C LYS A 24 -8.36 -3.04 11.50
N GLN A 25 -7.56 -3.04 12.56
CA GLN A 25 -8.05 -2.88 13.94
C GLN A 25 -8.70 -1.51 14.17
N LYS A 26 -8.28 -0.49 13.42
CA LYS A 26 -8.84 0.86 13.43
C LYS A 26 -10.07 1.02 12.51
N GLY A 27 -10.55 -0.05 11.89
CA GLY A 27 -11.72 -0.03 10.99
C GLY A 27 -11.42 0.41 9.56
N VAL A 28 -10.14 0.54 9.19
CA VAL A 28 -9.74 0.76 7.79
C VAL A 28 -10.04 -0.52 7.01
N ARG A 29 -10.66 -0.37 5.83
CA ARG A 29 -11.03 -1.48 4.95
C ARG A 29 -10.11 -1.53 3.76
N ASP A 30 -9.93 -0.38 3.13
CA ASP A 30 -9.10 -0.19 1.95
C ASP A 30 -8.15 0.98 2.21
N SER A 31 -6.85 0.72 2.04
CA SER A 31 -5.80 1.66 2.40
C SER A 31 -4.84 1.93 1.26
N LEU A 32 -4.47 3.20 1.12
CA LEU A 32 -3.33 3.62 0.31
C LEU A 32 -2.07 3.60 1.20
N VAL A 33 -1.14 2.70 0.88
CA VAL A 33 0.17 2.63 1.51
C VAL A 33 1.18 3.34 0.62
N ILE A 34 1.84 4.34 1.18
CA ILE A 34 2.87 5.12 0.53
C ILE A 34 4.21 4.76 1.17
N THR A 35 5.17 4.42 0.31
CA THR A 35 6.58 4.22 0.67
C THR A 35 7.44 5.20 -0.12
N ASN A 36 8.75 5.18 0.11
CA ASN A 36 9.70 5.97 -0.67
C ASN A 36 9.71 5.62 -2.17
N GLU A 37 9.48 4.35 -2.51
CA GLU A 37 9.65 3.84 -3.89
C GLU A 37 8.32 3.45 -4.55
N ALA A 38 7.28 3.18 -3.75
CA ALA A 38 6.02 2.63 -4.23
C ALA A 38 4.80 3.29 -3.58
N ALA A 39 3.69 3.28 -4.30
CA ALA A 39 2.35 3.38 -3.73
C ALA A 39 1.61 2.04 -3.93
N LEU A 40 0.98 1.55 -2.87
CA LEU A 40 0.25 0.29 -2.85
C LEU A 40 -1.19 0.55 -2.44
N ILE A 41 -2.14 -0.07 -3.13
CA ILE A 41 -3.53 -0.16 -2.68
C ILE A 41 -3.68 -1.52 -2.02
N VAL A 42 -4.06 -1.53 -0.74
CA VAL A 42 -4.16 -2.74 0.08
C VAL A 42 -5.55 -2.86 0.67
N SER A 43 -6.17 -4.02 0.52
CA SER A 43 -7.35 -4.38 1.31
C SER A 43 -6.89 -4.80 2.69
N ALA A 44 -7.15 -3.99 3.71
CA ALA A 44 -6.86 -4.34 5.10
C ALA A 44 -7.74 -5.49 5.61
N VAL A 45 -8.97 -5.60 5.09
CA VAL A 45 -9.87 -6.72 5.42
C VAL A 45 -9.27 -8.05 4.97
N ASN A 46 -8.87 -8.13 3.70
CA ASN A 46 -8.35 -9.34 3.08
C ASN A 46 -6.84 -9.52 3.27
N GLN A 47 -6.15 -8.48 3.75
CA GLN A 47 -4.68 -8.43 3.88
C GLN A 47 -3.97 -8.69 2.55
N THR A 48 -4.53 -8.19 1.46
CA THR A 48 -4.03 -8.40 0.09
C THR A 48 -3.67 -7.09 -0.58
N VAL A 49 -2.55 -7.08 -1.28
CA VAL A 49 -2.17 -5.98 -2.18
C VAL A 49 -2.98 -6.12 -3.46
N ILE A 50 -3.78 -5.10 -3.77
CA ILE A 50 -4.60 -5.03 -4.96
C ILE A 50 -3.80 -4.43 -6.12
N THR A 51 -3.07 -3.34 -5.84
CA THR A 51 -2.30 -2.59 -6.84
C THR A 51 -0.95 -2.20 -6.27
N ALA A 52 0.09 -2.30 -7.09
CA ALA A 52 1.43 -1.76 -6.81
C ALA A 52 1.88 -0.88 -7.97
N MET A 53 2.28 0.36 -7.68
CA MET A 53 2.76 1.33 -8.67
C MET A 53 3.98 2.09 -8.14
N ASP A 54 4.81 2.58 -9.05
CA ASP A 54 5.97 3.40 -8.69
C ASP A 54 5.51 4.72 -8.03
N ARG A 55 6.33 5.25 -7.12
CA ARG A 55 6.03 6.48 -6.41
C ARG A 55 5.79 7.67 -7.34
N ASN A 56 6.53 7.78 -8.44
CA ASN A 56 6.38 8.88 -9.39
C ASN A 56 5.10 8.74 -10.22
N GLU A 57 4.77 7.52 -10.64
CA GLU A 57 3.51 7.20 -11.33
C GLU A 57 2.31 7.62 -10.46
N ALA A 58 2.37 7.33 -9.15
CA ALA A 58 1.32 7.61 -8.19
C ALA A 58 1.03 9.09 -7.93
N GLN A 59 2.00 9.99 -8.13
CA GLN A 59 1.85 11.42 -7.79
C GLN A 59 0.74 12.14 -8.56
N SER A 60 0.42 11.66 -9.75
CA SER A 60 -0.60 12.25 -10.63
C SER A 60 -1.96 11.52 -10.57
N GLN A 61 -2.07 10.45 -9.77
CA GLN A 61 -3.24 9.58 -9.75
C GLN A 61 -4.26 10.01 -8.69
N LEU A 62 -5.55 9.90 -9.05
CA LEU A 62 -6.66 10.07 -8.12
C LEU A 62 -7.05 8.70 -7.56
N PHE A 63 -6.95 8.56 -6.24
CA PHE A 63 -7.37 7.37 -5.52
C PHE A 63 -8.76 7.58 -4.91
N THR A 64 -9.68 6.65 -5.14
CA THR A 64 -11.04 6.67 -4.59
C THR A 64 -11.32 5.40 -3.80
N ASN A 65 -12.40 5.40 -3.01
CA ASN A 65 -12.78 4.28 -2.14
C ASN A 65 -11.70 3.86 -1.13
N ILE A 66 -10.81 4.79 -0.78
CA ILE A 66 -9.80 4.60 0.26
C ILE A 66 -10.32 5.27 1.54
N ASN A 67 -10.33 4.54 2.65
CA ASN A 67 -10.74 5.07 3.96
C ASN A 67 -9.61 5.10 4.99
N GLY A 68 -8.37 4.83 4.57
CA GLY A 68 -7.18 5.03 5.39
C GLY A 68 -5.91 5.21 4.54
N ALA A 69 -4.96 5.98 5.05
CA ALA A 69 -3.66 6.14 4.42
C ALA A 69 -2.56 5.74 5.42
N ILE A 70 -1.56 5.01 4.93
CA ILE A 70 -0.39 4.58 5.68
C ILE A 70 0.82 5.17 4.96
N ILE A 71 1.69 5.86 5.71
CA ILE A 71 2.92 6.45 5.17
C ILE A 71 4.08 5.78 5.90
N ILE A 72 5.04 5.26 5.13
CA ILE A 72 6.21 4.51 5.60
C ILE A 72 7.47 5.11 4.95
#